data_AF-A0A3C1A3U5-F1
#
_entry.id   AF-A0A3C1A3U5-F1
#
_cell.length_a   1.000
_cell.length_b   1.000
_cell.length_c   1.000
_cell.angle_alpha   90.00
_cell.angle_beta   90.00
_cell.angle_gamma   90.00
#
_symmetry.space_group_name_H-M   'P 1'
#
loop_
_entity.id
_entity.type
_entity.pdbx_description
1 polymer ?
#
loop_
_entity_poly.entity_id
_entity_poly.type
_entity_poly.pdbx_seq_one_letter_code
_entity_poly.pdbx_strand_id
1 'polypeptide(L)'
;MESSLYEHSISVILNNQHSSGAYVASPSFAPYRYSWFRDGAFIAYAMDLAGEHESARRFHEWAGRTILRYESKISRCIENAHRGIPPTEKDCFHCRFTVEGMEGDDEWANHQLDGLGTWLWAMIQHLKMSGFSAMPESWQRAVALVRRYLTALWPFPCFDCWEENGERLHTYTLAAIYGGLQAAADLWGDQRARETAEEIRSFVLENAVQEGHLVKFVGSREIDANLLGVATPYRLLSAEESLMRSTVGRIEKELRSPGGGLHRYQRDTYYGGGEWILLTAWLGWYYVDTGQLERAQGIKAWVETQATPEGDLPEQVPVNLNDPSYYPVWLERFGTIATPLLWSHAEYLILCEALQARLTGSTLKGPQS
;
A
#
# COMPACT_ATOMS: atom_id res chain seq x y z
N MET A 1 -33.32 -6.50 -1.23
CA MET A 1 -32.38 -6.17 -2.31
C MET A 1 -31.03 -6.54 -1.77
N GLU A 2 -30.33 -7.49 -2.40
CA GLU A 2 -28.93 -7.76 -2.05
C GLU A 2 -28.14 -6.48 -2.33
N SER A 3 -27.34 -6.05 -1.36
CA SER A 3 -26.39 -4.94 -1.52
C SER A 3 -25.39 -5.33 -2.61
N SER A 4 -25.04 -4.40 -3.51
CA SER A 4 -23.94 -4.66 -4.44
C SER A 4 -22.64 -4.88 -3.66
N LEU A 5 -21.67 -5.61 -4.24
CA LEU A 5 -20.35 -5.80 -3.59
C LEU A 5 -19.66 -4.46 -3.30
N TYR A 6 -19.92 -3.44 -4.11
CA TYR A 6 -19.43 -2.07 -3.89
C TYR A 6 -19.98 -1.48 -2.58
N GLU A 7 -21.31 -1.46 -2.41
CA GLU A 7 -21.96 -0.97 -1.18
C GLU A 7 -21.61 -1.83 0.04
N HIS A 8 -21.44 -3.15 -0.15
CA HIS A 8 -20.99 -4.05 0.90
C HIS A 8 -19.56 -3.74 1.33
N SER A 9 -18.66 -3.47 0.39
CA SER A 9 -17.25 -3.14 0.67
C SER A 9 -17.12 -1.86 1.50
N ILE A 10 -17.92 -0.83 1.17
CA ILE A 10 -18.03 0.39 2.00
C ILE A 10 -18.52 0.03 3.40
N SER A 11 -19.59 -0.76 3.50
CA SER A 11 -20.18 -1.15 4.78
C SER A 11 -19.22 -1.95 5.66
N VAL A 12 -18.47 -2.90 5.08
CA VAL A 12 -17.45 -3.70 5.79
C VAL A 12 -16.35 -2.81 6.36
N ILE A 13 -15.85 -1.85 5.58
CA ILE A 13 -14.83 -0.91 6.05
C ILE A 13 -15.38 -0.04 7.19
N LEU A 14 -16.56 0.57 7.02
CA LEU A 14 -17.18 1.42 8.05
C LEU A 14 -17.45 0.66 9.36
N ASN A 15 -17.98 -0.56 9.26
CA ASN A 15 -18.31 -1.40 10.42
C ASN A 15 -17.06 -1.87 11.18
N ASN A 16 -15.89 -1.88 10.53
CA ASN A 16 -14.62 -2.31 11.13
C ASN A 16 -13.64 -1.14 11.34
N GLN A 17 -14.06 0.11 11.13
CA GLN A 17 -13.30 1.27 11.57
C GLN A 17 -13.53 1.50 13.06
N HIS A 18 -12.47 1.41 13.86
CA HIS A 18 -12.57 1.64 15.29
C HIS A 18 -12.96 3.08 15.61
N SER A 19 -13.58 3.33 16.77
CA SER A 19 -13.98 4.66 17.23
C SER A 19 -12.83 5.68 17.28
N SER A 20 -11.59 5.21 17.46
CA SER A 20 -10.37 6.03 17.41
C SER A 20 -10.02 6.57 16.02
N GLY A 21 -10.61 6.01 14.96
CA GLY A 21 -10.32 6.30 13.54
C GLY A 21 -9.44 5.27 12.85
N ALA A 22 -8.81 4.36 13.60
CA ALA A 22 -7.99 3.29 13.03
C ALA A 22 -8.83 2.30 12.21
N TYR A 23 -8.29 1.86 11.08
CA TYR A 23 -8.76 0.66 10.38
C TYR A 23 -7.92 -0.53 10.83
N VAL A 24 -8.56 -1.59 11.30
CA VAL A 24 -7.86 -2.88 11.51
C VAL A 24 -7.66 -3.56 10.16
N ALA A 25 -6.57 -4.30 9.97
CA ALA A 25 -6.32 -4.99 8.69
C ALA A 25 -7.40 -6.07 8.43
N SER A 26 -7.70 -6.88 9.45
CA SER A 26 -8.80 -7.85 9.43
C SER A 26 -9.38 -8.07 10.83
N PRO A 27 -10.72 -7.99 11.02
CA PRO A 27 -11.35 -8.20 12.31
C PRO A 27 -11.40 -9.69 12.72
N SER A 28 -11.44 -10.59 11.74
CA SER A 28 -11.65 -12.02 11.91
C SER A 28 -10.35 -12.81 12.07
N PHE A 29 -9.19 -12.20 11.80
CA PHE A 29 -7.89 -12.83 11.88
C PHE A 29 -7.05 -12.19 13.00
N ALA A 30 -6.79 -12.95 14.08
CA ALA A 30 -6.21 -12.42 15.30
C ALA A 30 -4.88 -11.66 15.10
N PRO A 31 -3.91 -12.16 14.28
CA PRO A 31 -2.69 -11.41 13.99
C PRO A 31 -2.90 -10.06 13.29
N TYR A 32 -4.06 -9.84 12.65
CA TYR A 32 -4.38 -8.64 11.86
C TYR A 32 -5.38 -7.70 12.55
N ARG A 33 -5.65 -7.90 13.84
CA ARG A 33 -6.45 -6.96 14.67
C ARG A 33 -5.70 -5.68 15.05
N TYR A 34 -4.72 -5.31 14.23
CA TYR A 34 -3.91 -4.12 14.35
C TYR A 34 -4.12 -3.24 13.12
N SER A 35 -3.66 -2.00 13.21
CA SER A 35 -3.66 -1.03 12.12
C SER A 35 -2.25 -0.82 11.59
N TRP A 36 -2.11 -0.94 10.27
CA TRP A 36 -0.90 -0.59 9.53
C TRP A 36 -1.15 0.71 8.78
N PHE A 37 -0.09 1.52 8.66
CA PHE A 37 -0.16 2.75 7.87
C PHE A 37 -0.38 2.46 6.38
N ARG A 38 0.20 1.37 5.86
CA ARG A 38 0.03 0.93 4.46
C ARG A 38 -1.43 0.63 4.15
N ASP A 39 -2.00 -0.36 4.83
CA ASP A 39 -3.37 -0.81 4.65
C ASP A 39 -4.35 0.35 4.87
N GLY A 40 -4.20 1.05 6.00
CA GLY A 40 -5.07 2.16 6.35
C GLY A 40 -5.02 3.32 5.36
N ALA A 41 -3.87 3.58 4.71
CA ALA A 41 -3.75 4.62 3.69
C ALA A 41 -4.52 4.27 2.40
N PHE A 42 -4.42 3.03 1.92
CA PHE A 42 -5.23 2.60 0.78
C PHE A 42 -6.72 2.53 1.12
N ILE A 43 -7.08 2.07 2.32
CA ILE A 43 -8.48 2.10 2.81
C ILE A 43 -9.00 3.54 2.87
N ALA A 44 -8.25 4.48 3.44
CA ALA A 44 -8.65 5.89 3.49
C ALA A 44 -8.84 6.49 2.10
N TYR A 45 -7.91 6.22 1.17
CA TYR A 45 -8.02 6.69 -0.21
C TYR A 45 -9.26 6.10 -0.92
N ALA A 46 -9.54 4.81 -0.74
CA ALA A 46 -10.74 4.17 -1.27
C ALA A 46 -12.02 4.81 -0.73
N MET A 47 -12.07 5.08 0.58
CA MET A 47 -13.21 5.73 1.23
C MET A 47 -13.39 7.17 0.75
N ASP A 48 -12.30 7.91 0.51
CA ASP A 48 -12.38 9.23 -0.12
C ASP A 48 -12.97 9.17 -1.54
N LEU A 49 -12.58 8.18 -2.35
CA LEU A 49 -13.12 8.01 -3.70
C LEU A 49 -14.63 7.70 -3.66
N ALA A 50 -15.05 6.86 -2.71
CA ALA A 50 -16.45 6.52 -2.47
C ALA A 50 -17.28 7.67 -1.85
N GLY A 51 -16.66 8.82 -1.51
CA GLY A 51 -17.34 9.97 -0.90
C GLY A 51 -17.47 9.89 0.62
N GLU A 52 -16.93 8.85 1.26
CA GLU A 52 -16.90 8.64 2.71
C GLU A 52 -15.72 9.39 3.36
N HIS A 53 -15.63 10.70 3.08
CA HIS A 53 -14.53 11.56 3.50
C HIS A 53 -14.34 11.62 5.02
N GLU A 54 -15.43 11.50 5.79
CA GLU A 54 -15.35 11.50 7.25
C GLU A 54 -14.64 10.24 7.78
N SER A 55 -14.88 9.08 7.17
CA SER A 55 -14.17 7.83 7.48
C SER A 55 -12.67 8.00 7.23
N ALA A 56 -12.29 8.50 6.05
CA ALA A 56 -10.90 8.78 5.69
C ALA A 56 -10.24 9.79 6.65
N ARG A 57 -10.93 10.90 6.94
CA ARG A 57 -10.47 11.96 7.85
C ARG A 57 -10.10 11.40 9.22
N ARG A 58 -10.97 10.58 9.82
CA ARG A 58 -10.74 9.95 11.13
C ARG A 58 -9.49 9.07 11.15
N PHE A 59 -9.18 8.36 10.06
CA PHE A 59 -7.93 7.62 9.94
C PHE A 59 -6.71 8.54 9.91
N HIS A 60 -6.76 9.63 9.15
CA HIS A 60 -5.65 10.61 9.14
C HIS A 60 -5.45 11.28 10.51
N GLU A 61 -6.53 11.55 11.26
CA GLU A 61 -6.43 12.01 12.66
C GLU A 61 -5.78 10.98 13.57
N TRP A 62 -6.17 9.71 13.45
CA TRP A 62 -5.55 8.62 14.20
C TRP A 62 -4.05 8.52 13.88
N ALA A 63 -3.70 8.48 12.59
CA ALA A 63 -2.32 8.37 12.12
C ALA A 63 -1.45 9.52 12.62
N GLY A 64 -1.94 10.77 12.53
CA GLY A 64 -1.23 11.95 13.03
C GLY A 64 -1.00 11.90 14.54
N ARG A 65 -1.99 11.47 15.34
CA ARG A 65 -1.83 11.28 16.79
C ARG A 65 -0.82 10.17 17.11
N THR A 66 -0.85 9.07 16.39
CA THR A 66 0.10 7.95 16.55
C THR A 66 1.52 8.38 16.23
N ILE A 67 1.75 9.08 15.11
CA ILE A 67 3.07 9.62 14.76
C ILE A 67 3.61 10.53 15.87
N LEU A 68 2.81 11.51 16.32
CA LEU A 68 3.25 12.48 17.31
C LEU A 68 3.50 11.87 18.69
N ARG A 69 2.82 10.76 19.04
CA ARG A 69 3.11 9.99 20.26
C ARG A 69 4.56 9.51 20.31
N TYR A 70 5.15 9.19 19.16
CA TYR A 70 6.53 8.69 19.05
C TYR A 70 7.51 9.75 18.50
N GLU A 71 7.18 11.05 18.62
CA GLU A 71 7.98 12.15 18.07
C GLU A 71 9.45 12.12 18.53
N SER A 72 9.72 11.83 19.80
CA SER A 72 11.08 11.73 20.32
C SER A 72 11.85 10.52 19.76
N LYS A 73 11.17 9.40 19.55
CA LYS A 73 11.75 8.17 18.96
C LYS A 73 12.14 8.43 17.51
N ILE A 74 11.21 8.99 16.73
CA ILE A 74 11.42 9.37 15.33
C ILE A 74 12.55 10.39 15.20
N SER A 75 12.57 11.43 16.04
CA SER A 75 13.60 12.48 16.01
C SER A 75 15.01 11.93 16.30
N ARG A 76 15.14 11.05 17.31
CA ARG A 76 16.42 10.38 17.61
C ARG A 76 16.89 9.51 16.44
N CYS A 77 15.96 8.80 15.79
CA CYS A 77 16.28 7.97 14.64
C CYS A 77 16.77 8.82 13.45
N ILE A 78 16.17 9.98 13.19
CA ILE A 78 16.65 10.96 12.19
C ILE A 78 18.08 11.43 12.50
N GLU A 79 18.35 11.81 13.75
CA GLU A 79 19.68 12.26 14.19
C GLU A 79 20.74 11.17 13.99
N ASN A 80 20.41 9.92 14.29
CA ASN A 80 21.28 8.77 14.07
C ASN A 80 21.52 8.52 12.57
N ALA A 81 20.48 8.59 11.74
CA ALA A 81 20.59 8.44 10.30
C ALA A 81 21.53 9.49 9.68
N HIS A 82 21.44 10.75 10.11
CA HIS A 82 22.37 11.81 9.68
C HIS A 82 23.83 11.56 10.08
N ARG A 83 24.08 10.73 11.09
CA ARG A 83 25.41 10.30 11.53
C ARG A 83 25.87 9.00 10.85
N GLY A 84 25.09 8.49 9.89
CA GLY A 84 25.35 7.21 9.21
C GLY A 84 25.08 5.98 10.09
N ILE A 85 24.34 6.14 11.20
CA ILE A 85 24.00 5.05 12.10
C ILE A 85 22.66 4.46 11.62
N PRO A 86 22.62 3.17 11.21
CA PRO A 86 21.39 2.57 10.71
C PRO A 86 20.33 2.44 11.82
N PRO A 87 19.04 2.49 11.45
CA PRO A 87 17.95 2.27 12.39
C PRO A 87 18.00 0.85 12.97
N THR A 88 17.66 0.72 14.24
CA THR A 88 17.41 -0.57 14.89
C THR A 88 15.91 -0.77 15.05
N GLU A 89 15.42 -2.00 15.19
CA GLU A 89 14.00 -2.28 15.45
C GLU A 89 13.46 -1.55 16.69
N LYS A 90 14.32 -1.28 17.68
CA LYS A 90 13.95 -0.55 18.90
C LYS A 90 13.86 0.95 18.70
N ASP A 91 14.55 1.50 17.71
CA ASP A 91 14.61 2.94 17.44
C ASP A 91 13.75 3.35 16.24
N CYS A 92 13.41 2.43 15.33
CA CYS A 92 12.59 2.74 14.18
C CYS A 92 11.12 2.95 14.56
N PHE A 93 10.41 3.77 13.78
CA PHE A 93 8.97 3.83 13.86
C PHE A 93 8.39 2.46 13.48
N HIS A 94 7.47 1.95 14.30
CA HIS A 94 6.89 0.62 14.11
C HIS A 94 5.95 0.61 12.90
N CYS A 95 5.82 -0.53 12.22
CA CYS A 95 4.86 -0.72 11.12
C CYS A 95 3.41 -1.00 11.58
N ARG A 96 3.21 -1.51 12.79
CA ARG A 96 1.96 -2.10 13.29
C ARG A 96 1.57 -1.47 14.63
N PHE A 97 0.31 -1.04 14.75
CA PHE A 97 -0.19 -0.38 15.94
C PHE A 97 -1.53 -0.95 16.38
N THR A 98 -1.78 -0.98 17.68
CA THR A 98 -3.12 -1.16 18.23
C THR A 98 -4.04 -0.04 17.73
N VAL A 99 -5.36 -0.23 17.85
CA VAL A 99 -6.33 0.79 17.45
C VAL A 99 -6.21 2.08 18.28
N GLU A 100 -5.57 2.04 19.45
CA GLU A 100 -5.23 3.19 20.29
C GLU A 100 -3.91 3.90 19.89
N GLY A 101 -3.17 3.36 18.91
CA GLY A 101 -1.88 3.91 18.46
C GLY A 101 -0.69 3.49 19.33
N MET A 102 -0.82 2.41 20.10
CA MET A 102 0.31 1.78 20.80
C MET A 102 1.05 0.83 19.86
N GLU A 103 2.38 0.81 19.94
CA GLU A 103 3.23 -0.19 19.26
C GLU A 103 2.77 -1.62 19.60
N GLY A 104 2.81 -2.52 18.62
CA GLY A 104 2.58 -3.94 18.87
C GLY A 104 3.62 -4.52 19.82
N ASP A 105 3.22 -5.51 20.62
CA ASP A 105 4.06 -6.12 21.67
C ASP A 105 4.70 -7.45 21.27
N ASP A 106 4.31 -8.03 20.14
CA ASP A 106 4.89 -9.28 19.60
C ASP A 106 6.20 -9.06 18.83
N GLU A 107 7.05 -10.10 18.74
CA GLU A 107 8.18 -10.14 17.81
C GLU A 107 7.67 -10.05 16.37
N TRP A 108 7.96 -8.93 15.70
CA TRP A 108 7.43 -8.61 14.38
C TRP A 108 8.43 -7.79 13.56
N ALA A 109 8.32 -7.87 12.24
CA ALA A 109 9.19 -7.16 11.30
C ALA A 109 8.81 -5.66 11.21
N ASN A 110 9.36 -4.88 12.13
CA ASN A 110 8.84 -3.55 12.47
C ASN A 110 9.35 -2.40 11.61
N HIS A 111 10.59 -2.49 11.13
CA HIS A 111 11.17 -1.42 10.34
C HIS A 111 10.67 -1.49 8.90
N GLN A 112 9.59 -0.78 8.60
CA GLN A 112 9.00 -0.62 7.27
C GLN A 112 8.78 0.87 6.99
N LEU A 113 9.22 1.34 5.83
CA LEU A 113 9.12 2.76 5.45
C LEU A 113 7.99 3.04 4.46
N ASP A 114 7.53 2.02 3.75
CA ASP A 114 6.55 2.13 2.67
C ASP A 114 5.21 2.68 3.19
N GLY A 115 4.70 2.17 4.32
CA GLY A 115 3.43 2.63 4.88
C GLY A 115 3.40 4.12 5.20
N LEU A 116 4.53 4.71 5.63
CA LEU A 116 4.64 6.14 5.87
C LEU A 116 4.64 6.95 4.57
N GLY A 117 5.31 6.45 3.52
CA GLY A 117 5.27 7.03 2.18
C GLY A 117 3.86 7.00 1.60
N THR A 118 3.19 5.85 1.67
CA THR A 118 1.79 5.68 1.24
C THR A 118 0.85 6.59 2.03
N TRP A 119 1.02 6.72 3.35
CA TRP A 119 0.19 7.59 4.17
C TRP A 119 0.35 9.07 3.80
N LEU A 120 1.57 9.55 3.55
CA LEU A 120 1.79 10.92 3.07
C LEU A 120 1.05 11.15 1.75
N TRP A 121 1.18 10.22 0.80
CA TRP A 121 0.47 10.29 -0.48
C TRP A 121 -1.05 10.33 -0.27
N ALA A 122 -1.62 9.38 0.48
CA ALA A 122 -3.06 9.25 0.69
C ALA A 122 -3.64 10.48 1.41
N MET A 123 -2.97 10.98 2.45
CA MET A 123 -3.41 12.18 3.17
C MET A 123 -3.44 13.41 2.24
N ILE A 124 -2.52 13.51 1.29
CA ILE A 124 -2.53 14.62 0.33
C ILE A 124 -3.66 14.46 -0.70
N GLN A 125 -4.00 13.23 -1.10
CA GLN A 125 -5.22 12.99 -1.91
C GLN A 125 -6.47 13.38 -1.13
N HIS A 126 -6.56 12.99 0.16
CA HIS A 126 -7.67 13.35 1.04
C HIS A 126 -7.88 14.87 1.09
N LEU A 127 -6.81 15.65 1.29
CA LEU A 127 -6.89 17.11 1.31
C LEU A 127 -7.41 17.69 -0.02
N LYS A 128 -7.01 17.12 -1.16
CA LYS A 128 -7.48 17.53 -2.50
C LYS A 128 -8.95 17.19 -2.72
N MET A 129 -9.41 16.04 -2.22
CA MET A 129 -10.75 15.52 -2.50
C MET A 129 -11.82 16.07 -1.55
N SER A 130 -11.48 16.22 -0.27
CA SER A 130 -12.40 16.70 0.78
C SER A 130 -12.62 18.22 0.76
N GLY A 131 -11.87 18.96 -0.06
CA GLY A 131 -11.96 20.43 -0.12
C GLY A 131 -11.54 21.12 1.18
N PHE A 132 -10.61 20.51 1.92
CA PHE A 132 -10.22 20.96 3.25
C PHE A 132 -9.62 22.38 3.22
N SER A 133 -10.20 23.31 3.98
CA SER A 133 -9.83 24.73 3.92
C SER A 133 -8.50 25.06 4.61
N ALA A 134 -8.12 24.30 5.65
CA ALA A 134 -6.84 24.48 6.35
C ALA A 134 -6.50 23.25 7.20
N MET A 135 -5.37 22.59 6.96
CA MET A 135 -4.93 21.38 7.68
C MET A 135 -4.74 21.64 9.19
N PRO A 136 -5.22 20.76 10.11
CA PRO A 136 -5.01 20.95 11.55
C PRO A 136 -3.53 20.98 11.90
N GLU A 137 -3.12 21.80 12.89
CA GLU A 137 -1.72 21.96 13.28
C GLU A 137 -1.02 20.62 13.58
N SER A 138 -1.74 19.70 14.25
CA SER A 138 -1.24 18.36 14.56
C SER A 138 -0.90 17.54 13.31
N TRP A 139 -1.70 17.66 12.24
CA TRP A 139 -1.42 16.99 10.97
C TRP A 139 -0.18 17.61 10.32
N GLN A 140 -0.07 18.94 10.31
CA GLN A 140 1.10 19.61 9.73
C GLN A 140 2.40 19.16 10.42
N ARG A 141 2.38 19.06 11.76
CA ARG A 141 3.52 18.57 12.54
C ARG A 141 3.85 17.11 12.24
N ALA A 142 2.84 16.23 12.21
CA ALA A 142 3.04 14.81 11.91
C ALA A 142 3.63 14.61 10.50
N VAL A 143 3.10 15.31 9.51
CA VAL A 143 3.57 15.30 8.13
C VAL A 143 5.01 15.80 8.01
N ALA A 144 5.33 16.92 8.65
CA ALA A 144 6.69 17.47 8.64
C ALA A 144 7.68 16.48 9.27
N LEU A 145 7.27 15.81 10.35
CA LEU A 145 8.08 14.79 11.00
C LEU A 145 8.30 13.56 10.10
N VAL A 146 7.24 13.04 9.47
CA VAL A 146 7.34 11.90 8.55
C VAL A 146 8.18 12.23 7.32
N ARG A 147 8.01 13.41 6.72
CA ARG A 147 8.87 13.87 5.62
C ARG A 147 10.35 13.83 6.00
N ARG A 148 10.71 14.42 7.14
CA ARG A 148 12.09 14.40 7.64
C ARG A 148 12.58 12.98 7.92
N TYR A 149 11.72 12.11 8.45
CA TYR A 149 12.04 10.71 8.70
C TYR A 149 12.36 9.98 7.40
N LEU A 150 11.48 10.04 6.41
CA LEU A 150 11.67 9.37 5.12
C LEU A 150 12.86 9.95 4.36
N THR A 151 13.06 11.28 4.38
CA THR A 151 14.23 11.92 3.77
C THR A 151 15.54 11.44 4.37
N ALA A 152 15.59 11.19 5.68
CA ALA A 152 16.81 10.73 6.34
C ALA A 152 17.01 9.21 6.19
N LEU A 153 15.92 8.43 6.13
CA LEU A 153 15.99 6.96 6.21
C LEU A 153 15.90 6.22 4.88
N TRP A 154 15.45 6.84 3.78
CA TRP A 154 15.31 6.14 2.49
C TRP A 154 16.56 5.35 2.02
N PRO A 155 17.82 5.74 2.34
CA PRO A 155 18.99 4.96 1.93
C PRO A 155 19.25 3.70 2.77
N PHE A 156 18.55 3.52 3.89
CA PHE A 156 18.77 2.40 4.81
C PHE A 156 17.84 1.23 4.50
N PRO A 157 18.34 -0.03 4.61
CA PRO A 157 17.50 -1.21 4.44
C PRO A 157 16.35 -1.30 5.43
N CYS A 158 15.24 -1.87 4.98
CA CYS A 158 14.05 -2.12 5.80
C CYS A 158 13.33 -3.38 5.28
N PHE A 159 12.35 -3.88 6.04
CA PHE A 159 11.47 -4.93 5.54
C PHE A 159 10.60 -4.41 4.40
N ASP A 160 10.21 -5.30 3.47
CA ASP A 160 9.24 -4.95 2.43
C ASP A 160 7.80 -4.91 2.97
N CYS A 161 6.84 -4.64 2.09
CA CYS A 161 5.42 -4.63 2.44
C CYS A 161 4.86 -6.02 2.78
N TRP A 162 5.64 -7.08 2.55
CA TRP A 162 5.36 -8.46 2.92
C TRP A 162 6.06 -8.86 4.21
N GLU A 163 6.78 -7.92 4.81
CA GLU A 163 7.49 -8.05 6.07
C GLU A 163 8.68 -9.01 6.00
N GLU A 164 9.30 -9.07 4.83
CA GLU A 164 10.39 -9.98 4.50
C GLU A 164 11.68 -9.20 4.15
N ASN A 165 12.83 -9.88 4.27
CA ASN A 165 14.15 -9.41 3.81
C ASN A 165 14.53 -8.00 4.30
N GLY A 166 14.53 -7.80 5.63
CA GLY A 166 14.80 -6.51 6.29
C GLY A 166 16.18 -5.91 6.02
N GLU A 167 17.11 -6.68 5.46
CA GLU A 167 18.45 -6.27 5.09
C GLU A 167 18.56 -5.72 3.65
N ARG A 168 17.43 -5.57 2.93
CA ARG A 168 17.39 -5.12 1.53
C ARG A 168 16.79 -3.73 1.34
N LEU A 169 17.07 -3.14 0.18
CA LEU A 169 16.41 -1.95 -0.33
C LEU A 169 15.37 -2.37 -1.38
N HIS A 170 14.11 -2.23 -1.03
CA HIS A 170 12.99 -2.72 -1.84
C HIS A 170 12.46 -1.64 -2.79
N THR A 171 12.30 -2.02 -4.06
CA THR A 171 11.90 -1.07 -5.12
C THR A 171 10.51 -0.49 -4.86
N TYR A 172 9.58 -1.31 -4.37
CA TYR A 172 8.25 -0.84 -3.96
C TYR A 172 8.32 0.17 -2.82
N THR A 173 9.11 -0.09 -1.78
CA THR A 173 9.26 0.81 -0.63
C THR A 173 9.84 2.15 -1.07
N LEU A 174 10.87 2.13 -1.93
CA LEU A 174 11.43 3.35 -2.52
C LEU A 174 10.39 4.13 -3.33
N ALA A 175 9.55 3.44 -4.11
CA ALA A 175 8.46 4.09 -4.84
C ALA A 175 7.39 4.69 -3.92
N ALA A 176 7.02 4.02 -2.82
CA ALA A 176 6.08 4.55 -1.84
C ALA A 176 6.62 5.82 -1.16
N ILE A 177 7.92 5.82 -0.80
CA ILE A 177 8.60 7.01 -0.26
C ILE A 177 8.60 8.14 -1.30
N TYR A 178 8.99 7.84 -2.55
CA TYR A 178 8.95 8.79 -3.66
C TYR A 178 7.56 9.42 -3.80
N GLY A 179 6.50 8.61 -3.88
CA GLY A 179 5.13 9.09 -4.09
C GLY A 179 4.65 10.02 -2.97
N GLY A 180 4.99 9.68 -1.72
CA GLY A 180 4.66 10.52 -0.57
C GLY A 180 5.42 11.85 -0.54
N LEU A 181 6.74 11.82 -0.80
CA LEU A 181 7.58 13.02 -0.83
C LEU A 181 7.23 13.93 -2.02
N GLN A 182 6.99 13.36 -3.20
CA GLN A 182 6.58 14.09 -4.40
C GLN A 182 5.23 14.77 -4.17
N ALA A 183 4.24 14.05 -3.64
CA ALA A 183 2.94 14.63 -3.32
C ALA A 183 3.06 15.82 -2.34
N ALA A 184 3.95 15.71 -1.34
CA ALA A 184 4.22 16.79 -0.38
C ALA A 184 4.92 17.99 -1.04
N ALA A 185 5.88 17.73 -1.93
CA ALA A 185 6.57 18.76 -2.70
C ALA A 185 5.60 19.55 -3.60
N ASP A 186 4.65 18.87 -4.22
CA ASP A 186 3.68 19.50 -5.13
C ASP A 186 2.63 20.32 -4.37
N LEU A 187 2.21 19.87 -3.18
CA LEU A 187 1.22 20.59 -2.39
C LEU A 187 1.82 21.82 -1.67
N TRP A 188 3.04 21.73 -1.14
CA TRP A 188 3.62 22.78 -0.30
C TRP A 188 4.88 23.45 -0.85
N GLY A 189 5.35 23.06 -2.04
CA GLY A 189 6.60 23.58 -2.58
C GLY A 189 7.83 23.14 -1.77
N ASP A 190 7.79 21.96 -1.13
CA ASP A 190 8.93 21.44 -0.37
C ASP A 190 10.07 21.02 -1.31
N GLN A 191 11.06 21.89 -1.43
CA GLN A 191 12.23 21.67 -2.26
C GLN A 191 13.08 20.48 -1.80
N ARG A 192 13.21 20.22 -0.50
CA ARG A 192 14.02 19.10 -0.02
C ARG A 192 13.34 17.76 -0.31
N ALA A 193 12.02 17.68 -0.13
CA ALA A 193 11.27 16.49 -0.52
C ALA A 193 11.37 16.22 -2.03
N ARG A 194 11.30 17.27 -2.87
CA ARG A 194 11.48 17.14 -4.33
C ARG A 194 12.86 16.59 -4.68
N GLU A 195 13.92 17.16 -4.12
CA GLU A 195 15.30 16.70 -4.34
C GLU A 195 15.47 15.24 -3.93
N THR A 196 14.97 14.86 -2.76
CA THR A 196 15.05 13.48 -2.29
C THR A 196 14.21 12.52 -3.15
N ALA A 197 13.04 12.93 -3.64
CA ALA A 197 12.28 12.13 -4.59
C ALA A 197 13.09 11.87 -5.87
N GLU A 198 13.75 12.89 -6.42
CA GLU A 198 14.63 12.72 -7.59
C GLU A 198 15.88 11.85 -7.31
N GLU A 199 16.47 11.97 -6.11
CA GLU A 199 17.54 11.08 -5.64
C GLU A 199 17.07 9.61 -5.65
N ILE A 200 15.88 9.34 -5.08
CA ILE A 200 15.28 8.00 -5.04
C ILE A 200 14.99 7.47 -6.44
N ARG A 201 14.40 8.30 -7.31
CA ARG A 201 14.07 7.91 -8.69
C ARG A 201 15.33 7.53 -9.46
N SER A 202 16.38 8.35 -9.34
CA SER A 202 17.69 8.08 -9.97
C SER A 202 18.28 6.78 -9.44
N PHE A 203 18.27 6.59 -8.11
CA PHE A 203 18.77 5.37 -7.47
C PHE A 203 18.02 4.11 -7.97
N VAL A 204 16.69 4.15 -8.07
CA VAL A 204 15.88 3.03 -8.58
C VAL A 204 16.26 2.69 -10.03
N LEU A 205 16.37 3.69 -10.90
CA LEU A 205 16.73 3.49 -12.30
C LEU A 205 18.14 2.91 -12.49
N GLU A 206 19.07 3.28 -11.61
CA GLU A 206 20.45 2.80 -11.66
C GLU A 206 20.63 1.41 -11.02
N ASN A 207 19.91 1.10 -9.94
CA ASN A 207 20.23 -0.04 -9.06
C ASN A 207 19.14 -1.12 -8.99
N ALA A 208 17.91 -0.81 -9.38
CA ALA A 208 16.76 -1.72 -9.29
C ALA A 208 16.21 -2.13 -10.66
N VAL A 209 16.98 -1.93 -11.73
CA VAL A 209 16.68 -2.41 -13.08
C VAL A 209 17.63 -3.55 -13.46
N GLN A 210 17.08 -4.65 -13.92
CA GLN A 210 17.82 -5.78 -14.50
C GLN A 210 17.15 -6.16 -15.81
N GLU A 211 17.93 -6.47 -16.85
CA GLU A 211 17.42 -6.99 -18.13
C GLU A 211 16.21 -6.24 -18.70
N GLY A 212 16.13 -4.92 -18.49
CA GLY A 212 15.05 -4.07 -19.00
C GLY A 212 13.72 -4.12 -18.23
N HIS A 213 13.70 -4.56 -16.97
CA HIS A 213 12.56 -4.49 -16.07
C HIS A 213 13.00 -4.19 -14.62
N LEU A 214 12.05 -3.76 -13.77
CA LEU A 214 12.30 -3.56 -12.35
C LEU A 214 12.38 -4.90 -11.60
N VAL A 215 13.15 -4.94 -10.52
CA VAL A 215 13.28 -6.10 -9.63
C VAL A 215 12.72 -5.82 -8.24
N LYS A 216 12.36 -6.86 -7.49
CA LYS A 216 11.76 -6.78 -6.13
C LYS A 216 12.60 -5.91 -5.17
N PHE A 217 13.91 -6.14 -5.16
CA PHE A 217 14.88 -5.35 -4.38
C PHE A 217 16.24 -5.27 -5.09
N VAL A 218 17.07 -4.30 -4.68
CA VAL A 218 18.39 -4.06 -5.27
C VAL A 218 19.25 -5.33 -5.23
N GLY A 219 19.78 -5.70 -6.40
CA GLY A 219 20.60 -6.91 -6.59
C GLY A 219 19.80 -8.21 -6.71
N SER A 220 18.46 -8.16 -6.68
CA SER A 220 17.61 -9.31 -6.98
C SER A 220 17.48 -9.55 -8.49
N ARG A 221 17.02 -10.75 -8.85
CA ARG A 221 16.46 -11.07 -10.18
C ARG A 221 14.96 -11.37 -10.13
N GLU A 222 14.38 -11.33 -8.94
CA GLU A 222 12.99 -11.65 -8.70
C GLU A 222 12.08 -10.49 -9.09
N ILE A 223 10.88 -10.85 -9.55
CA ILE A 223 9.77 -9.94 -9.79
C ILE A 223 8.78 -10.07 -8.63
N ASP A 224 8.14 -8.96 -8.27
CA ASP A 224 7.08 -8.91 -7.26
C ASP A 224 5.91 -8.10 -7.82
N ALA A 225 4.69 -8.54 -7.55
CA ALA A 225 3.48 -7.88 -8.00
C ALA A 225 3.29 -6.49 -7.36
N ASN A 226 3.89 -6.23 -6.19
CA ASN A 226 3.90 -4.90 -5.58
C ASN A 226 4.56 -3.84 -6.48
N LEU A 227 5.37 -4.22 -7.47
CA LEU A 227 6.01 -3.30 -8.41
C LEU A 227 5.00 -2.54 -9.27
N LEU A 228 3.73 -2.98 -9.34
CA LEU A 228 2.63 -2.16 -9.87
C LEU A 228 2.56 -0.77 -9.19
N GLY A 229 2.87 -0.74 -7.89
CA GLY A 229 3.01 0.45 -7.05
C GLY A 229 3.93 1.52 -7.64
N VAL A 230 5.00 1.11 -8.34
CA VAL A 230 6.01 2.01 -8.89
C VAL A 230 5.39 3.01 -9.89
N ALA A 231 4.39 2.56 -10.65
CA ALA A 231 3.63 3.44 -11.52
C ALA A 231 2.32 3.91 -10.91
N THR A 232 1.57 3.02 -10.25
CA THR A 232 0.22 3.30 -9.79
C THR A 232 0.15 3.00 -8.30
N PRO A 233 -0.08 3.96 -7.39
CA PRO A 233 -0.31 5.38 -7.62
C PRO A 233 0.96 6.25 -7.58
N TYR A 234 2.14 5.69 -7.30
CA TYR A 234 3.26 6.52 -6.86
C TYR A 234 3.94 7.31 -7.98
N ARG A 235 3.73 6.94 -9.24
CA ARG A 235 4.25 7.66 -10.43
C ARG A 235 5.76 7.91 -10.38
N LEU A 236 6.54 7.01 -9.77
CA LEU A 236 8.00 7.05 -9.91
C LEU A 236 8.39 6.88 -11.38
N LEU A 237 7.68 5.98 -12.06
CA LEU A 237 7.62 5.90 -13.51
C LEU A 237 6.18 6.14 -13.98
N SER A 238 6.01 6.75 -15.14
CA SER A 238 4.70 6.75 -15.81
C SER A 238 4.32 5.31 -16.21
N ALA A 239 3.03 4.99 -16.09
CA ALA A 239 2.49 3.68 -16.45
C ALA A 239 2.72 3.32 -17.92
N GLU A 240 2.92 4.30 -18.79
CA GLU A 240 3.16 4.08 -20.22
C GLU A 240 4.64 3.90 -20.58
N GLU A 241 5.57 4.14 -19.66
CA GLU A 241 7.01 3.99 -19.94
C GLU A 241 7.38 2.55 -20.29
N SER A 242 8.34 2.39 -21.21
CA SER A 242 8.77 1.07 -21.70
C SER A 242 9.26 0.14 -20.59
N LEU A 243 10.02 0.69 -19.64
CA LEU A 243 10.50 -0.04 -18.46
C LEU A 243 9.33 -0.56 -17.60
N MET A 244 8.30 0.27 -17.39
CA MET A 244 7.13 -0.14 -16.63
C MET A 244 6.31 -1.19 -17.38
N ARG A 245 6.07 -1.01 -18.69
CA ARG A 245 5.37 -2.01 -19.53
C ARG A 245 6.08 -3.35 -19.53
N SER A 246 7.42 -3.36 -19.62
CA SER A 246 8.24 -4.57 -19.52
C SER A 246 8.10 -5.24 -18.15
N THR A 247 8.12 -4.44 -17.08
CA THR A 247 7.91 -4.92 -15.70
C THR A 247 6.53 -5.56 -15.53
N VAL A 248 5.45 -4.89 -15.94
CA VAL A 248 4.10 -5.46 -15.86
C VAL A 248 3.97 -6.70 -16.75
N GLY A 249 4.56 -6.71 -17.94
CA GLY A 249 4.59 -7.90 -18.79
C GLY A 249 5.24 -9.11 -18.10
N ARG A 250 6.29 -8.92 -17.30
CA ARG A 250 6.87 -9.99 -16.46
C ARG A 250 5.94 -10.38 -15.31
N ILE A 251 5.37 -9.41 -14.58
CA ILE A 251 4.40 -9.69 -13.51
C ILE A 251 3.26 -10.57 -14.04
N GLU A 252 2.67 -10.20 -15.17
CA GLU A 252 1.59 -10.97 -15.78
C GLU A 252 2.02 -12.37 -16.20
N LYS A 253 3.19 -12.49 -16.82
CA LYS A 253 3.68 -13.78 -17.31
C LYS A 253 4.04 -14.75 -16.19
N GLU A 254 4.59 -14.22 -15.09
CA GLU A 254 5.24 -15.03 -14.06
C GLU A 254 4.42 -15.16 -12.78
N LEU A 255 3.55 -14.20 -12.49
CA LEU A 255 2.80 -14.13 -11.24
C LEU A 255 1.29 -14.21 -11.43
N ARG A 256 0.77 -14.17 -12.67
CA ARG A 256 -0.67 -14.32 -12.92
C ARG A 256 -1.02 -15.74 -13.29
N SER A 257 -1.91 -16.35 -12.52
CA SER A 257 -2.46 -17.66 -12.87
C SER A 257 -3.36 -17.57 -14.12
N PRO A 258 -3.37 -18.59 -15.01
CA PRO A 258 -4.22 -18.59 -16.20
C PRO A 258 -5.71 -18.49 -15.85
N GLY A 259 -6.36 -17.38 -16.24
CA GLY A 259 -7.75 -17.09 -15.87
C GLY A 259 -7.96 -16.72 -14.40
N GLY A 260 -6.86 -16.55 -13.65
CA GLY A 260 -6.82 -16.28 -12.23
C GLY A 260 -6.26 -14.90 -11.86
N GLY A 261 -5.89 -14.76 -10.60
CA GLY A 261 -5.31 -13.59 -9.97
C GLY A 261 -3.79 -13.60 -9.91
N LEU A 262 -3.23 -12.62 -9.21
CA LEU A 262 -1.80 -12.44 -9.00
C LEU A 262 -1.31 -13.08 -7.69
N HIS A 263 -0.21 -13.80 -7.77
CA HIS A 263 0.64 -14.13 -6.62
C HIS A 263 1.50 -12.92 -6.22
N ARG A 264 2.02 -12.89 -4.98
CA ARG A 264 2.97 -11.84 -4.54
C ARG A 264 4.28 -11.90 -5.34
N TYR A 265 4.94 -13.05 -5.27
CA TYR A 265 6.18 -13.39 -5.96
C TYR A 265 6.28 -14.93 -6.09
N GLN A 266 7.12 -15.45 -6.99
CA GLN A 266 7.12 -16.88 -7.37
C GLN A 266 7.39 -17.87 -6.23
N ARG A 267 8.17 -17.45 -5.24
CA ARG A 267 8.61 -18.30 -4.12
C ARG A 267 7.80 -18.12 -2.86
N ASP A 268 6.69 -17.39 -2.94
CA ASP A 268 5.82 -17.16 -1.81
C ASP A 268 5.22 -18.48 -1.32
N THR A 269 5.42 -18.80 -0.05
CA THR A 269 4.84 -19.98 0.60
C THR A 269 3.80 -19.62 1.66
N TYR A 270 3.51 -18.33 1.88
CA TYR A 270 2.49 -17.89 2.84
C TYR A 270 1.10 -18.37 2.40
N TYR A 271 0.46 -19.20 3.21
CA TYR A 271 -0.71 -20.02 2.80
C TYR A 271 -0.50 -20.75 1.46
N GLY A 272 0.71 -21.24 1.21
CA GLY A 272 1.09 -21.90 -0.05
C GLY A 272 1.27 -20.97 -1.24
N GLY A 273 1.22 -19.64 -1.05
CA GLY A 273 1.38 -18.65 -2.11
C GLY A 273 0.17 -18.57 -3.02
N GLY A 274 -0.99 -18.20 -2.48
CA GLY A 274 -2.24 -18.06 -3.23
C GLY A 274 -2.31 -16.80 -4.10
N GLU A 275 -3.48 -16.61 -4.69
CA GLU A 275 -3.78 -15.46 -5.54
C GLU A 275 -4.41 -14.34 -4.71
N TRP A 276 -3.76 -13.18 -4.64
CA TRP A 276 -4.13 -12.08 -3.76
C TRP A 276 -5.17 -11.17 -4.42
N ILE A 277 -6.24 -10.88 -3.68
CA ILE A 277 -7.34 -10.06 -4.18
C ILE A 277 -6.86 -8.62 -4.45
N LEU A 278 -6.17 -8.04 -3.46
CA LEU A 278 -5.67 -6.66 -3.53
C LEU A 278 -4.70 -6.46 -4.70
N LEU A 279 -3.77 -7.40 -4.94
CA LEU A 279 -2.79 -7.29 -6.03
C LEU A 279 -3.46 -7.42 -7.38
N THR A 280 -4.44 -8.31 -7.49
CA THR A 280 -5.19 -8.51 -8.73
C THR A 280 -6.03 -7.26 -9.05
N ALA A 281 -6.72 -6.68 -8.07
CA ALA A 281 -7.43 -5.41 -8.22
C ALA A 281 -6.48 -4.26 -8.60
N TRP A 282 -5.29 -4.20 -7.99
CA TRP A 282 -4.25 -3.22 -8.31
C TRP A 282 -3.76 -3.33 -9.76
N LEU A 283 -3.61 -4.54 -10.30
CA LEU A 283 -3.32 -4.75 -11.73
C LEU A 283 -4.46 -4.19 -12.61
N GLY A 284 -5.71 -4.37 -12.18
CA GLY A 284 -6.86 -3.73 -12.80
C GLY A 284 -6.74 -2.21 -12.82
N TRP A 285 -6.33 -1.61 -11.71
CA TRP A 285 -6.14 -0.16 -11.62
C TRP A 285 -5.05 0.32 -12.59
N TYR A 286 -3.92 -0.39 -12.69
CA TYR A 286 -2.90 -0.13 -13.70
C TYR A 286 -3.45 -0.23 -15.15
N TYR A 287 -4.33 -1.18 -15.43
CA TYR A 287 -4.99 -1.26 -16.74
C TYR A 287 -5.88 -0.06 -17.04
N VAL A 288 -6.60 0.45 -16.03
CA VAL A 288 -7.37 1.68 -16.19
C VAL A 288 -6.45 2.86 -16.54
N ASP A 289 -5.30 2.97 -15.87
CA ASP A 289 -4.32 4.03 -16.10
C ASP A 289 -3.74 3.99 -17.52
N THR A 290 -3.57 2.79 -18.07
CA THR A 290 -3.03 2.57 -19.43
C THR A 290 -4.10 2.42 -20.51
N GLY A 291 -5.38 2.71 -20.19
CA GLY A 291 -6.49 2.69 -21.14
C GLY A 291 -6.98 1.29 -21.56
N GLN A 292 -6.51 0.23 -20.89
CA GLN A 292 -6.86 -1.17 -21.16
C GLN A 292 -8.15 -1.60 -20.46
N LEU A 293 -9.25 -0.88 -20.74
CA LEU A 293 -10.49 -0.96 -19.96
C LEU A 293 -11.14 -2.36 -19.96
N GLU A 294 -11.10 -3.09 -21.08
CA GLU A 294 -11.64 -4.46 -21.15
C GLU A 294 -10.90 -5.40 -20.20
N ARG A 295 -9.56 -5.28 -20.12
CA ARG A 295 -8.73 -6.07 -19.19
C ARG A 295 -9.03 -5.70 -17.74
N ALA A 296 -9.20 -4.41 -17.46
CA ALA A 296 -9.58 -3.92 -16.13
C ALA A 296 -10.98 -4.44 -15.70
N GLN A 297 -11.95 -4.47 -16.62
CA GLN A 297 -13.27 -5.07 -16.36
C GLN A 297 -13.18 -6.57 -16.09
N GLY A 298 -12.34 -7.29 -16.83
CA GLY A 298 -12.08 -8.71 -16.58
C GLY A 298 -11.46 -8.96 -15.20
N ILE A 299 -10.54 -8.10 -14.75
CA ILE A 299 -9.99 -8.13 -13.39
C ILE A 299 -11.09 -7.88 -12.35
N LYS A 300 -11.90 -6.82 -12.52
CA LYS A 300 -13.01 -6.51 -11.61
C LYS A 300 -13.95 -7.71 -11.49
N ALA A 301 -14.34 -8.32 -12.61
CA ALA A 301 -15.20 -9.48 -12.63
C ALA A 301 -14.59 -10.67 -11.88
N TRP A 302 -13.27 -10.92 -12.04
CA TRP A 302 -12.59 -11.97 -11.28
C TRP A 302 -12.60 -11.69 -9.78
N VAL A 303 -12.34 -10.45 -9.35
CA VAL A 303 -12.40 -10.06 -7.93
C VAL A 303 -13.79 -10.31 -7.35
N GLU A 304 -14.83 -9.96 -8.10
CA GLU A 304 -16.24 -10.17 -7.70
C GLU A 304 -16.60 -11.64 -7.51
N THR A 305 -16.01 -12.56 -8.30
CA THR A 305 -16.25 -14.01 -8.11
C THR A 305 -15.50 -14.61 -6.92
N GLN A 306 -14.59 -13.86 -6.28
CA GLN A 306 -13.88 -14.32 -5.07
C GLN A 306 -14.59 -13.94 -3.77
N ALA A 307 -15.64 -13.10 -3.84
CA ALA A 307 -16.41 -12.73 -2.66
C ALA A 307 -17.11 -13.97 -2.06
N THR A 308 -17.11 -14.06 -0.74
CA THR A 308 -17.92 -15.04 0.00
C THR A 308 -19.42 -14.83 -0.24
N PRO A 309 -20.31 -15.78 0.12
CA PRO A 309 -21.76 -15.57 0.04
C PRO A 309 -22.25 -14.32 0.79
N GLU A 310 -21.53 -13.92 1.84
CA GLU A 310 -21.79 -12.71 2.63
C GLU A 310 -21.25 -11.43 1.98
N GLY A 311 -20.46 -11.53 0.89
CA GLY A 311 -19.84 -10.42 0.19
C GLY A 311 -18.43 -10.08 0.66
N ASP A 312 -17.88 -10.77 1.65
CA ASP A 312 -16.54 -10.49 2.17
C ASP A 312 -15.45 -10.94 1.19
N LEU A 313 -14.44 -10.09 0.98
CA LEU A 313 -13.27 -10.37 0.16
C LEU A 313 -12.10 -10.86 1.04
N PRO A 314 -11.50 -12.02 0.71
CA PRO A 314 -10.35 -12.54 1.47
C PRO A 314 -9.06 -11.78 1.14
N GLU A 315 -8.02 -12.03 1.92
CA GLU A 315 -6.64 -11.61 1.59
C GLU A 315 -6.16 -12.27 0.28
N GLN A 316 -6.34 -13.59 0.18
CA GLN A 316 -5.93 -14.41 -0.96
C GLN A 316 -6.87 -15.61 -1.14
N VAL A 317 -6.86 -16.22 -2.31
CA VAL A 317 -7.60 -17.47 -2.60
C VAL A 317 -6.63 -18.63 -2.88
N PRO A 318 -6.85 -19.82 -2.30
CA PRO A 318 -5.95 -20.96 -2.45
C PRO A 318 -6.34 -21.85 -3.64
N VAL A 319 -6.69 -21.27 -4.80
CA VAL A 319 -7.11 -22.03 -5.99
C VAL A 319 -5.89 -22.51 -6.76
N ASN A 320 -4.99 -21.58 -7.10
CA ASN A 320 -3.66 -21.87 -7.61
C ASN A 320 -2.65 -21.50 -6.53
N LEU A 321 -1.81 -22.44 -6.13
CA LEU A 321 -0.80 -22.23 -5.08
C LEU A 321 0.59 -22.42 -5.67
N ASN A 322 1.52 -21.54 -5.34
CA ASN A 322 2.95 -21.70 -5.69
C ASN A 322 3.54 -22.98 -5.08
N ASP A 323 3.24 -23.22 -3.80
CA ASP A 323 3.63 -24.44 -3.07
C ASP A 323 2.49 -24.92 -2.16
N PRO A 324 1.62 -25.83 -2.67
CA PRO A 324 0.50 -26.37 -1.91
C PRO A 324 0.90 -27.05 -0.59
N SER A 325 2.14 -27.52 -0.45
CA SER A 325 2.59 -28.23 0.76
C SER A 325 2.64 -27.32 2.00
N TYR A 326 2.75 -26.01 1.81
CA TYR A 326 2.76 -25.04 2.91
C TYR A 326 1.35 -24.59 3.33
N TYR A 327 0.31 -24.79 2.53
CA TYR A 327 -1.06 -24.40 2.91
C TYR A 327 -1.51 -24.97 4.27
N PRO A 328 -1.41 -26.29 4.54
CA PRO A 328 -1.79 -26.84 5.84
C PRO A 328 -0.92 -26.31 7.00
N VAL A 329 0.35 -25.96 6.75
CA VAL A 329 1.25 -25.41 7.76
C VAL A 329 0.74 -24.07 8.29
N TRP A 330 0.30 -23.19 7.40
CA TRP A 330 -0.25 -21.89 7.78
C TRP A 330 -1.65 -22.00 8.38
N LEU A 331 -2.47 -22.93 7.87
CA LEU A 331 -3.78 -23.22 8.43
C LEU A 331 -3.69 -23.69 9.90
N GLU A 332 -2.74 -24.57 10.21
CA GLU A 332 -2.47 -25.01 11.59
C GLU A 332 -1.93 -23.86 12.46
N ARG A 333 -1.05 -23.03 11.90
CA ARG A 333 -0.40 -21.94 12.64
C ARG A 333 -1.33 -20.79 12.99
N PHE A 334 -2.15 -20.34 12.04
CA PHE A 334 -2.90 -19.10 12.17
C PHE A 334 -4.40 -19.23 11.88
N GLY A 335 -4.88 -20.42 11.53
CA GLY A 335 -6.27 -20.63 11.11
C GLY A 335 -6.47 -20.24 9.64
N THR A 336 -7.73 -20.07 9.24
CA THR A 336 -8.11 -19.77 7.86
C THR A 336 -7.61 -18.40 7.42
N ILE A 337 -7.42 -18.23 6.10
CA ILE A 337 -7.04 -16.96 5.48
C ILE A 337 -7.95 -15.82 5.96
N ALA A 338 -7.36 -14.65 6.23
CA ALA A 338 -8.06 -13.47 6.71
C ALA A 338 -9.21 -13.07 5.77
N THR A 339 -10.45 -13.09 6.29
CA THR A 339 -11.68 -12.79 5.54
C THR A 339 -12.71 -12.17 6.49
N PRO A 340 -13.13 -10.90 6.30
CA PRO A 340 -12.67 -9.97 5.27
C PRO A 340 -11.25 -9.44 5.54
N LEU A 341 -10.51 -9.12 4.48
CA LEU A 341 -9.37 -8.21 4.54
C LEU A 341 -9.81 -6.82 4.06
N LEU A 342 -9.69 -5.79 4.89
CA LEU A 342 -10.19 -4.46 4.53
C LEU A 342 -9.43 -3.86 3.34
N TRP A 343 -8.14 -4.17 3.18
CA TRP A 343 -7.37 -3.71 2.03
C TRP A 343 -7.86 -4.35 0.70
N SER A 344 -8.31 -5.61 0.72
CA SER A 344 -8.94 -6.22 -0.46
C SER A 344 -10.22 -5.48 -0.89
N HIS A 345 -11.05 -5.10 0.09
CA HIS A 345 -12.23 -4.27 -0.17
C HIS A 345 -11.85 -2.87 -0.69
N ALA A 346 -10.81 -2.26 -0.13
CA ALA A 346 -10.33 -0.95 -0.56
C ALA A 346 -9.82 -0.96 -2.01
N GLU A 347 -8.99 -1.93 -2.40
CA GLU A 347 -8.50 -2.04 -3.78
C GLU A 347 -9.64 -2.32 -4.78
N TYR A 348 -10.64 -3.12 -4.38
CA TYR A 348 -11.83 -3.31 -5.21
C TYR A 348 -12.60 -1.99 -5.43
N LEU A 349 -12.79 -1.18 -4.39
CA LEU A 349 -13.42 0.14 -4.49
C LEU A 349 -12.60 1.07 -5.38
N ILE A 350 -11.28 1.13 -5.19
CA ILE A 350 -10.37 1.93 -6.02
C ILE A 350 -10.50 1.55 -7.50
N LEU A 351 -10.52 0.26 -7.82
CA LEU A 351 -10.71 -0.21 -9.20
C LEU A 351 -12.07 0.18 -9.77
N CYS A 352 -13.14 0.05 -8.99
CA CYS A 352 -14.49 0.44 -9.42
C CYS A 352 -14.55 1.94 -9.75
N GLU A 353 -14.03 2.77 -8.86
CA GLU A 353 -13.96 4.22 -9.03
C GLU A 353 -13.08 4.62 -10.21
N ALA A 354 -11.97 3.92 -10.41
CA ALA A 354 -11.10 4.14 -11.54
C ALA A 354 -11.79 3.86 -12.88
N LEU A 355 -12.51 2.74 -12.98
CA LEU A 355 -13.31 2.40 -14.15
C LEU A 355 -14.43 3.42 -14.38
N GLN A 356 -15.15 3.80 -13.33
CA GLN A 356 -16.27 4.74 -13.41
C GLN A 356 -15.81 6.13 -13.86
N ALA A 357 -14.67 6.60 -13.35
CA ALA A 357 -14.11 7.88 -13.75
C ALA A 357 -13.81 7.92 -15.25
N ARG A 358 -13.17 6.87 -15.80
CA ARG A 358 -12.90 6.77 -17.24
C ARG A 358 -14.17 6.71 -18.09
N LEU A 359 -15.21 5.99 -17.64
CA LEU A 359 -16.48 5.88 -18.37
C LEU A 359 -17.24 7.20 -18.42
N THR A 360 -17.16 8.01 -17.36
CA THR A 360 -17.83 9.31 -17.25
C THR A 360 -17.03 10.46 -17.86
N GLY A 361 -15.81 10.20 -18.35
CA GLY A 361 -14.89 11.24 -18.82
C GLY A 361 -14.38 12.15 -17.70
N SER A 362 -14.56 11.76 -16.44
CA SER A 362 -13.97 12.45 -15.30
C SER A 362 -12.54 11.94 -15.08
N THR A 363 -11.62 12.84 -14.73
CA THR A 363 -10.35 12.40 -14.17
C THR A 363 -10.62 11.81 -12.80
N LEU A 364 -10.10 10.60 -12.53
CA LEU A 364 -9.79 10.21 -11.14
C LEU A 364 -9.07 11.41 -10.54
N LYS A 365 -9.56 11.92 -9.41
CA LYS A 365 -9.04 13.14 -8.77
C LYS A 365 -7.63 12.89 -8.19
N GLY A 366 -6.66 12.54 -9.04
CA GLY A 366 -5.23 12.60 -8.79
C GLY A 366 -4.64 13.82 -9.51
N PRO A 367 -3.50 14.35 -9.03
CA PRO A 367 -2.90 15.56 -9.58
C PRO A 367 -2.58 15.42 -11.07
N GLN A 368 -2.91 16.44 -11.85
CA GLN A 368 -2.31 16.64 -13.16
C GLN A 368 -0.82 16.91 -12.97
N SER A 369 -0.01 16.06 -13.63
CA SER A 369 1.41 16.17 -14.00
C SER A 369 2.39 16.81 -13.01
#